data_AF-A0A853B5L8-F1
#
_entry.id   AF-A0A853B5L8-F1
#
_cell.length_a   1.000
_cell.length_b   1.000
_cell.length_c   1.000
_cell.angle_alpha   90.00
_cell.angle_beta   90.00
_cell.angle_gamma   90.00
#
_symmetry.space_group_name_H-M   'P 1'
#
loop_
_entity.id
_entity.type
_entity.pdbx_description
1 polymer ?
#
loop_
_entity_poly.entity_id
_entity_poly.type
_entity_poly.pdbx_seq_one_letter_code
_entity_poly.pdbx_strand_id
1 'polypeptide(L)'
;MRSSAAWRTVPLLVAVLLAGLLGGTASADTARPGFDQQALFNPHVEQGYFCFRIPAIVKSAHGTLLAFAEGRVNDCGDAGDIDLVLKRSTDGGRTWSPMQIVNPGDGDTHGNPVPIVDQQTGRIVLITTYNAGRTDGKGCAVPCARTPHVQYSDDDGRTWSAPVDIGSQATRPEWNAWYATGPVHGIQLTKGPHRGRLVFGVNGETAEGADPVENFGALVYSDDHGTTWHIGATDSYAFPAGGTFGQKPQEISVVELADGTVYAGGREQGGTGIGNRDYALSRDGGETFSRDFTTIPDLVTPIVQGSLLRLDRPGPDRILFASPSDTDRRRWMMIRSSYDGGRSWENAEQGTRVTDEWSGYSDMVQISGRNARTTEIGLMYEGGPVDARDEIRFARFGEDVLGWRNSAGPTTRDVSGRHSDAYLVGGPSRAAGRFGSGVSLDGVDDFVRVPYDSAQLVGSSDFTWTGWVRYGESTDDQVFFWMGGMGSTAPQLWLRGEPGANRLIASMTTAAGTKQITSAGAYNDQQWHFVALQRIGGELRLSVDGAVVASGPAAAGSVTQTVSFQFWLGRRLDGVHGLTGSMDEVRLYRRALSPSELDAVRVANAPIRDALSLRLPF
;
A
#
# COMPACT_ATOMS: atom_id res chain seq x y z
N MET A 1 -31.96 -43.10 62.03
CA MET A 1 -32.43 -44.51 61.97
C MET A 1 -33.00 -44.78 60.59
N ARG A 2 -32.45 -45.81 59.92
CA ARG A 2 -32.89 -46.57 58.71
C ARG A 2 -33.75 -45.94 57.57
N SER A 3 -33.45 -46.49 56.38
CA SER A 3 -34.29 -46.68 55.18
C SER A 3 -34.34 -45.53 54.18
N SER A 4 -34.55 -45.71 52.88
CA SER A 4 -34.30 -46.76 51.86
C SER A 4 -34.73 -46.14 50.51
N ALA A 5 -34.11 -46.56 49.41
CA ALA A 5 -34.33 -46.01 48.06
C ALA A 5 -35.72 -46.31 47.46
N ALA A 6 -36.17 -45.45 46.53
CA ALA A 6 -36.94 -45.82 45.35
C ALA A 6 -36.93 -44.68 44.30
N TRP A 7 -36.42 -44.96 43.10
CA TRP A 7 -36.45 -44.06 41.94
C TRP A 7 -37.63 -44.45 41.04
N ARG A 8 -38.37 -43.46 40.53
CA ARG A 8 -39.47 -43.65 39.57
C ARG A 8 -39.02 -43.26 38.16
N THR A 9 -39.36 -44.11 37.21
CA THR A 9 -39.24 -43.98 35.75
C THR A 9 -40.37 -43.13 35.16
N VAL A 10 -40.09 -42.39 34.07
CA VAL A 10 -41.08 -41.80 33.13
C VAL A 10 -40.46 -41.85 31.70
N PRO A 11 -41.24 -42.15 30.63
CA PRO A 11 -40.73 -42.73 29.39
C PRO A 11 -40.37 -41.73 28.29
N LEU A 12 -39.54 -42.22 27.36
CA LEU A 12 -39.06 -41.59 26.13
C LEU A 12 -40.21 -41.44 25.10
N LEU A 13 -40.40 -40.25 24.55
CA LEU A 13 -41.29 -39.97 23.42
C LEU A 13 -40.44 -39.50 22.24
N VAL A 14 -40.50 -40.27 21.15
CA VAL A 14 -39.82 -40.03 19.88
C VAL A 14 -40.58 -38.95 19.11
N ALA A 15 -39.88 -37.87 18.72
CA ALA A 15 -40.37 -36.91 17.74
C ALA A 15 -39.48 -36.97 16.50
N VAL A 16 -40.06 -37.40 15.38
CA VAL A 16 -39.49 -37.33 14.04
C VAL A 16 -39.52 -35.87 13.60
N LEU A 17 -38.35 -35.29 13.31
CA LEU A 17 -38.22 -33.96 12.70
C LEU A 17 -37.67 -34.13 11.28
N LEU A 18 -38.49 -33.74 10.31
CA LEU A 18 -38.13 -33.64 8.90
C LEU A 18 -36.91 -32.72 8.71
N ALA A 19 -35.91 -33.22 7.98
CA ALA A 19 -34.81 -32.43 7.47
C ALA A 19 -35.33 -31.41 6.45
N GLY A 20 -35.47 -30.16 6.88
CA GLY A 20 -35.63 -29.01 6.00
C GLY A 20 -34.27 -28.59 5.46
N LEU A 21 -34.17 -28.52 4.13
CA LEU A 21 -33.09 -27.89 3.39
C LEU A 21 -32.89 -26.45 3.90
N LEU A 22 -31.87 -26.23 4.72
CA LEU A 22 -31.32 -24.90 4.96
C LEU A 22 -30.21 -24.70 3.94
N GLY A 23 -30.56 -24.04 2.83
CA GLY A 23 -29.58 -23.45 1.95
C GLY A 23 -28.68 -22.55 2.78
N GLY A 24 -27.37 -22.77 2.66
CA GLY A 24 -26.37 -21.89 3.25
C GLY A 24 -26.64 -20.48 2.78
N THR A 25 -26.87 -19.57 3.72
CA THR A 25 -26.83 -18.14 3.43
C THR A 25 -25.42 -17.83 2.99
N ALA A 26 -25.23 -17.63 1.69
CA ALA A 26 -24.08 -16.90 1.19
C ALA A 26 -23.95 -15.62 2.03
N SER A 27 -22.77 -15.40 2.60
CA SER A 27 -22.44 -14.11 3.20
C SER A 27 -22.78 -13.04 2.18
N ALA A 28 -23.65 -12.10 2.56
CA ALA A 28 -23.98 -10.97 1.70
C ALA A 28 -22.67 -10.27 1.34
N ASP A 29 -22.35 -10.31 0.05
CA ASP A 29 -21.27 -9.56 -0.56
C ASP A 29 -21.37 -8.11 -0.05
N THR A 30 -20.31 -7.59 0.56
CA THR A 30 -20.23 -6.16 0.86
C THR A 30 -19.91 -5.40 -0.43
N ALA A 31 -20.75 -5.61 -1.45
CA ALA A 31 -20.58 -5.04 -2.77
C ALA A 31 -20.60 -3.51 -2.64
N ARG A 32 -19.42 -2.90 -2.81
CA ARG A 32 -19.32 -1.45 -2.81
C ARG A 32 -20.11 -0.89 -4.00
N PRO A 33 -20.99 0.12 -3.80
CA PRO A 33 -21.74 0.71 -4.89
C PRO A 33 -20.83 1.13 -6.06
N GLY A 34 -21.23 0.79 -7.28
CA GLY A 34 -20.47 1.10 -8.50
C GLY A 34 -19.47 0.02 -8.94
N PHE A 35 -19.21 -0.99 -8.12
CA PHE A 35 -18.34 -2.12 -8.47
C PHE A 35 -19.15 -3.42 -8.63
N ASP A 36 -19.13 -3.99 -9.84
CA ASP A 36 -19.63 -5.34 -10.12
C ASP A 36 -18.51 -6.35 -9.83
N GLN A 37 -18.54 -6.97 -8.65
CA GLN A 37 -17.46 -7.83 -8.15
C GLN A 37 -17.84 -9.32 -8.21
N GLN A 38 -16.86 -10.17 -8.47
CA GLN A 38 -16.97 -11.62 -8.37
C GLN A 38 -15.64 -12.26 -7.94
N ALA A 39 -15.69 -13.34 -7.17
CA ALA A 39 -14.53 -14.20 -6.94
C ALA A 39 -14.15 -14.90 -8.25
N LEU A 40 -12.92 -14.72 -8.70
CA LEU A 40 -12.42 -15.26 -9.96
C LEU A 40 -11.55 -16.50 -9.77
N PHE A 41 -10.68 -16.52 -8.76
CA PHE A 41 -9.95 -17.72 -8.34
C PHE A 41 -10.14 -17.88 -6.83
N ASN A 42 -10.79 -18.96 -6.41
CA ASN A 42 -11.08 -19.32 -5.04
C ASN A 42 -10.74 -20.81 -4.80
N PRO A 43 -9.82 -21.14 -3.88
CA PRO A 43 -9.38 -22.51 -3.60
C PRO A 43 -10.48 -23.42 -3.04
N HIS A 44 -11.60 -22.87 -2.58
CA HIS A 44 -12.77 -23.65 -2.17
C HIS A 44 -13.64 -24.07 -3.37
N VAL A 45 -13.44 -23.44 -4.53
CA VAL A 45 -14.15 -23.71 -5.79
C VAL A 45 -13.24 -24.48 -6.75
N GLU A 46 -12.05 -23.96 -7.04
CA GLU A 46 -11.07 -24.68 -7.86
C GLU A 46 -10.30 -25.69 -7.02
N GLN A 47 -10.41 -26.97 -7.38
CA GLN A 47 -9.75 -28.06 -6.69
C GLN A 47 -8.27 -28.13 -7.04
N GLY A 48 -7.46 -28.69 -6.13
CA GLY A 48 -6.04 -28.99 -6.37
C GLY A 48 -5.06 -27.89 -5.93
N TYR A 49 -5.56 -26.76 -5.43
CA TYR A 49 -4.72 -25.65 -4.98
C TYR A 49 -5.08 -25.24 -3.56
N PHE A 50 -4.06 -24.94 -2.76
CA PHE A 50 -4.23 -24.38 -1.43
C PHE A 50 -4.66 -22.91 -1.50
N CYS A 51 -4.09 -22.14 -2.43
CA CYS A 51 -4.52 -20.77 -2.71
C CYS A 51 -4.06 -20.28 -4.08
N PHE A 52 -4.62 -19.13 -4.48
CA PHE A 52 -4.25 -18.43 -5.71
C PHE A 52 -3.68 -17.06 -5.40
N ARG A 53 -2.61 -16.68 -6.10
CA ARG A 53 -1.88 -15.43 -5.84
C ARG A 53 -1.39 -14.77 -7.12
N ILE A 54 -0.87 -13.54 -6.98
CA ILE A 54 -0.16 -12.81 -8.03
C ILE A 54 -1.00 -12.62 -9.31
N PRO A 55 -2.15 -11.91 -9.21
CA PRO A 55 -3.03 -11.65 -10.34
C PRO A 55 -2.33 -10.81 -11.42
N ALA A 56 -2.52 -11.19 -12.68
CA ALA A 56 -2.19 -10.37 -13.84
C ALA A 56 -3.30 -10.44 -14.88
N ILE A 57 -3.64 -9.33 -15.51
CA ILE A 57 -4.76 -9.27 -16.46
C ILE A 57 -4.48 -8.39 -17.66
N VAL A 58 -4.77 -8.89 -18.86
CA VAL A 58 -4.68 -8.14 -20.11
C VAL A 58 -5.92 -8.33 -20.97
N LYS A 59 -6.13 -7.41 -21.90
CA LYS A 59 -7.13 -7.52 -22.97
C LYS A 59 -6.42 -7.77 -24.29
N SER A 60 -6.74 -8.90 -24.93
CA SER A 60 -6.18 -9.26 -26.23
C SER A 60 -6.64 -8.31 -27.35
N ALA A 61 -6.01 -8.41 -28.52
CA ALA A 61 -6.42 -7.69 -29.72
C ALA A 61 -7.87 -8.03 -30.17
N HIS A 62 -8.39 -9.19 -29.76
CA HIS A 62 -9.77 -9.61 -30.03
C HIS A 62 -10.77 -9.17 -28.95
N GLY A 63 -10.32 -8.47 -27.91
CA GLY A 63 -11.17 -8.00 -26.81
C GLY A 63 -11.40 -9.05 -25.71
N THR A 64 -10.77 -10.22 -25.79
CA THR A 64 -10.81 -11.25 -24.74
C THR A 64 -10.00 -10.79 -23.54
N LEU A 65 -10.56 -10.86 -22.34
CA LEU A 65 -9.80 -10.70 -21.10
C LEU A 65 -9.11 -12.02 -20.75
N LEU A 66 -7.82 -11.95 -20.45
CA LEU A 66 -7.00 -13.07 -20.01
C LEU A 66 -6.53 -12.78 -18.58
N ALA A 67 -7.04 -13.53 -17.62
CA ALA A 67 -6.74 -13.39 -16.20
C ALA A 67 -5.83 -14.54 -15.74
N PHE A 68 -4.59 -14.20 -15.40
CA PHE A 68 -3.56 -15.11 -14.93
C PHE A 68 -3.42 -15.05 -13.42
N ALA A 69 -3.02 -16.17 -12.82
CA ALA A 69 -2.63 -16.26 -11.42
C ALA A 69 -1.60 -17.37 -11.23
N GLU A 70 -0.89 -17.31 -10.11
CA GLU A 70 -0.21 -18.47 -9.53
C GLU A 70 -1.24 -19.36 -8.83
N GLY A 71 -1.32 -20.63 -9.21
CA GLY A 71 -2.00 -21.68 -8.46
C GLY A 71 -1.01 -22.38 -7.55
N ARG A 72 -1.06 -22.11 -6.24
CA ARG A 72 -0.10 -22.68 -5.28
C ARG A 72 -0.67 -23.95 -4.67
N VAL A 73 0.01 -25.09 -4.89
CA VAL A 73 -0.56 -26.43 -4.64
C VAL A 73 -0.62 -26.75 -3.15
N ASN A 74 0.48 -26.54 -2.42
CA ASN A 74 0.63 -27.07 -1.06
C ASN A 74 0.35 -26.04 0.04
N ASP A 75 0.73 -24.78 -0.18
CA ASP A 75 0.57 -23.68 0.75
C ASP A 75 0.61 -22.32 0.01
N CYS A 76 0.55 -21.21 0.73
CA CYS A 76 0.64 -19.86 0.15
C CYS A 76 2.04 -19.23 0.17
N GLY A 77 3.09 -20.02 0.33
CA GLY A 77 4.50 -19.62 0.31
C GLY A 77 5.00 -19.33 -1.10
N ASP A 78 6.11 -18.62 -1.21
CA ASP A 78 6.63 -18.08 -2.49
C ASP A 78 7.49 -19.07 -3.30
N ALA A 79 7.63 -20.31 -2.82
CA ALA A 79 8.39 -21.36 -3.48
C ALA A 79 7.82 -22.76 -3.17
N GLY A 80 8.14 -23.74 -4.01
CA GLY A 80 7.50 -25.05 -4.05
C GLY A 80 6.68 -25.21 -5.32
N ASP A 81 5.73 -26.15 -5.31
CA ASP A 81 4.87 -26.50 -6.45
C ASP A 81 3.84 -25.39 -6.75
N ILE A 82 4.15 -24.58 -7.77
CA ILE A 82 3.33 -23.43 -8.17
C ILE A 82 3.13 -23.46 -9.69
N ASP A 83 1.87 -23.61 -10.09
CA ASP A 83 1.43 -23.58 -11.48
C ASP A 83 1.09 -22.15 -11.93
N LEU A 84 1.23 -21.87 -13.23
CA LEU A 84 0.54 -20.74 -13.86
C LEU A 84 -0.82 -21.19 -14.40
N VAL A 85 -1.86 -20.48 -13.99
CA VAL A 85 -3.23 -20.73 -14.40
C VAL A 85 -3.84 -19.52 -15.12
N LEU A 86 -4.87 -19.79 -15.93
CA LEU A 86 -5.58 -18.81 -16.74
C LEU A 86 -7.10 -19.03 -16.70
N LYS A 87 -7.86 -17.95 -16.65
CA LYS A 87 -9.27 -17.89 -17.05
C LYS A 87 -9.47 -16.83 -18.14
N ARG A 88 -10.39 -17.10 -19.07
CA ARG A 88 -10.66 -16.23 -20.22
C ARG A 88 -12.09 -15.69 -20.14
N SER A 89 -12.29 -14.45 -20.55
CA SER A 89 -13.63 -13.85 -20.71
C SER A 89 -13.78 -13.18 -22.07
N THR A 90 -14.84 -13.50 -22.79
CA THR A 90 -15.16 -12.93 -24.11
C THR A 90 -16.31 -11.92 -24.06
N ASP A 91 -16.79 -11.56 -22.86
CA ASP A 91 -17.94 -10.67 -22.65
C ASP A 91 -17.62 -9.51 -21.70
N GLY A 92 -16.34 -9.15 -21.61
CA GLY A 92 -15.84 -8.04 -20.79
C GLY A 92 -15.79 -8.37 -19.30
N GLY A 93 -15.55 -9.63 -18.94
CA GLY A 93 -15.41 -10.08 -17.55
C GLY A 93 -16.74 -10.28 -16.84
N ARG A 94 -17.84 -10.50 -17.58
CA ARG A 94 -19.14 -10.86 -16.98
C ARG A 94 -19.19 -12.35 -16.67
N THR A 95 -18.72 -13.16 -17.62
CA THR A 95 -18.55 -14.61 -17.44
C THR A 95 -17.12 -15.02 -17.79
N TRP A 96 -16.68 -16.11 -17.18
CA TRP A 96 -15.32 -16.63 -17.30
C TRP A 96 -15.33 -18.10 -17.68
N SER A 97 -14.35 -18.51 -18.48
CA SER A 97 -14.10 -19.91 -18.79
C SER A 97 -13.73 -20.70 -17.52
N PRO A 98 -13.85 -22.03 -17.56
CA PRO A 98 -13.13 -22.89 -16.62
C PRO A 98 -11.64 -22.54 -16.57
N MET A 99 -11.02 -22.79 -15.42
CA MET A 99 -9.59 -22.60 -15.23
C MET A 99 -8.78 -23.53 -16.14
N GLN A 100 -7.70 -23.00 -16.69
CA GLN A 100 -6.76 -23.69 -17.56
C GLN A 100 -5.37 -23.62 -16.91
N ILE A 101 -4.62 -24.71 -16.94
CA ILE A 101 -3.19 -24.66 -16.58
C ILE A 101 -2.43 -24.23 -17.83
N VAL A 102 -1.74 -23.09 -17.74
CA VAL A 102 -0.87 -22.58 -18.80
C VAL A 102 0.46 -23.30 -18.75
N ASN A 103 1.01 -23.45 -17.55
CA ASN A 103 2.30 -24.06 -17.34
C ASN A 103 2.36 -24.68 -15.94
N PRO A 104 2.47 -26.02 -15.82
CA PRO A 104 2.56 -26.68 -14.53
C PRO A 104 3.92 -26.41 -13.89
N GLY A 105 3.95 -26.27 -12.56
CA GLY A 105 5.16 -26.18 -11.74
C GLY A 105 5.84 -27.54 -11.58
N ASP A 106 5.07 -28.63 -11.51
CA ASP A 106 5.55 -30.01 -11.36
C ASP A 106 6.54 -30.19 -10.18
N GLY A 107 6.28 -29.50 -9.07
CA GLY A 107 7.13 -29.47 -7.87
C GLY A 107 8.09 -28.28 -7.79
N ASP A 108 8.27 -27.56 -8.90
CA ASP A 108 9.01 -26.31 -8.98
C ASP A 108 8.07 -25.10 -9.00
N THR A 109 8.66 -23.92 -8.86
CA THR A 109 7.93 -22.65 -8.81
C THR A 109 7.95 -22.01 -10.16
N HIS A 110 6.80 -21.94 -10.82
CA HIS A 110 6.59 -21.08 -11.97
C HIS A 110 5.65 -19.95 -11.56
N GLY A 111 6.10 -18.68 -11.64
CA GLY A 111 5.32 -17.58 -11.08
C GLY A 111 5.65 -16.21 -11.64
N ASN A 112 5.18 -15.18 -10.94
CA ASN A 112 5.33 -13.77 -11.31
C ASN A 112 4.95 -13.47 -12.78
N PRO A 113 3.70 -13.77 -13.19
CA PRO A 113 3.29 -13.60 -14.58
C PRO A 113 3.29 -12.13 -15.02
N VAL A 114 3.84 -11.91 -16.20
CA VAL A 114 3.85 -10.63 -16.92
C VAL A 114 3.34 -10.81 -18.34
N PRO A 115 2.02 -10.76 -18.54
CA PRO A 115 1.45 -10.79 -19.88
C PRO A 115 1.64 -9.44 -20.61
N ILE A 116 1.94 -9.49 -21.90
CA ILE A 116 2.02 -8.35 -22.81
C ILE A 116 1.28 -8.70 -24.10
N VAL A 117 0.40 -7.82 -24.56
CA VAL A 117 -0.31 -8.00 -25.83
C VAL A 117 0.36 -7.17 -26.91
N ASP A 118 0.91 -7.84 -27.91
CA ASP A 118 1.40 -7.20 -29.12
C ASP A 118 0.21 -6.88 -30.03
N GLN A 119 -0.15 -5.60 -30.09
CA GLN A 119 -1.28 -5.10 -30.88
C GLN A 119 -1.04 -5.17 -32.40
N GLN A 120 0.22 -5.36 -32.84
CA GLN A 120 0.55 -5.42 -34.26
C GLN A 120 0.29 -6.82 -34.85
N THR A 121 0.59 -7.86 -34.07
CA THR A 121 0.47 -9.26 -34.48
C THR A 121 -0.76 -9.95 -33.90
N GLY A 122 -1.27 -9.45 -32.77
CA GLY A 122 -2.31 -10.12 -31.98
C GLY A 122 -1.77 -11.16 -31.00
N ARG A 123 -0.44 -11.41 -31.01
CA ARG A 123 0.23 -12.32 -30.09
C ARG A 123 0.11 -11.85 -28.64
N ILE A 124 -0.15 -12.78 -27.73
CA ILE A 124 0.03 -12.57 -26.30
C ILE A 124 1.35 -13.21 -25.89
N VAL A 125 2.25 -12.41 -25.34
CA VAL A 125 3.52 -12.87 -24.75
C VAL A 125 3.32 -12.96 -23.24
N LEU A 126 3.80 -14.03 -22.62
CA LEU A 126 3.75 -14.23 -21.18
C LEU A 126 5.16 -14.49 -20.66
N ILE A 127 5.66 -13.57 -19.84
CA ILE A 127 6.93 -13.72 -19.15
C ILE A 127 6.66 -14.21 -17.72
N THR A 128 7.47 -15.16 -17.25
CA THR A 128 7.37 -15.75 -15.90
C THR A 128 8.76 -15.96 -15.31
N THR A 129 8.85 -16.07 -14.00
CA THR A 129 10.09 -16.39 -13.28
C THR A 129 10.03 -17.79 -12.69
N TYR A 130 11.08 -18.59 -12.86
CA TYR A 130 11.17 -19.96 -12.37
C TYR A 130 12.21 -20.11 -11.26
N ASN A 131 11.94 -20.97 -10.27
CA ASN A 131 12.97 -21.54 -9.39
C ASN A 131 12.66 -22.98 -9.03
N ALA A 132 13.69 -23.76 -8.75
CA ALA A 132 13.52 -25.09 -8.20
C ALA A 132 12.82 -25.06 -6.84
N GLY A 133 11.85 -25.94 -6.65
CA GLY A 133 11.24 -26.21 -5.35
C GLY A 133 12.10 -27.16 -4.53
N ARG A 134 11.63 -27.50 -3.32
CA ARG A 134 12.29 -28.51 -2.48
C ARG A 134 11.27 -29.45 -1.86
N THR A 135 11.70 -30.69 -1.66
CA THR A 135 10.89 -31.75 -1.05
C THR A 135 11.08 -31.88 0.45
N ASP A 136 12.00 -31.13 1.05
CA ASP A 136 12.31 -31.17 2.49
C ASP A 136 11.52 -30.14 3.32
N GLY A 137 10.44 -29.59 2.75
CA GLY A 137 9.55 -28.62 3.40
C GLY A 137 10.12 -27.19 3.50
N LYS A 138 11.26 -26.92 2.85
CA LYS A 138 11.79 -25.55 2.67
C LYS A 138 11.38 -24.99 1.31
N GLY A 139 11.38 -23.67 1.16
CA GLY A 139 10.97 -23.03 -0.10
C GLY A 139 11.91 -23.33 -1.28
N CYS A 140 13.15 -22.86 -1.20
CA CYS A 140 14.15 -23.00 -2.26
C CYS A 140 15.58 -23.08 -1.69
N ALA A 141 16.56 -23.30 -2.56
CA ALA A 141 17.97 -23.16 -2.19
C ALA A 141 18.28 -21.71 -1.76
N VAL A 142 19.36 -21.51 -1.00
CA VAL A 142 19.83 -20.17 -0.63
C VAL A 142 21.24 -20.00 -1.21
N PRO A 143 21.48 -19.00 -2.08
CA PRO A 143 20.50 -18.02 -2.56
C PRO A 143 19.46 -18.66 -3.50
N CYS A 144 18.23 -18.12 -3.48
CA CYS A 144 17.09 -18.63 -4.24
C CYS A 144 17.14 -18.12 -5.68
N ALA A 145 18.11 -18.64 -6.44
CA ALA A 145 18.33 -18.24 -7.83
C ALA A 145 17.09 -18.51 -8.69
N ARG A 146 16.76 -17.53 -9.53
CA ARG A 146 15.55 -17.49 -10.34
C ARG A 146 15.87 -17.14 -11.79
N THR A 147 15.19 -17.77 -12.74
CA THR A 147 15.42 -17.56 -14.19
C THR A 147 14.15 -17.13 -14.92
N PRO A 148 14.21 -16.08 -15.78
CA PRO A 148 13.08 -15.65 -16.58
C PRO A 148 12.84 -16.59 -17.76
N HIS A 149 11.56 -16.83 -18.04
CA HIS A 149 11.08 -17.64 -19.15
C HIS A 149 9.99 -16.91 -19.91
N VAL A 150 9.85 -17.23 -21.20
CA VAL A 150 8.80 -16.68 -22.07
C VAL A 150 7.97 -17.79 -22.72
N GLN A 151 6.67 -17.57 -22.78
CA GLN A 151 5.69 -18.33 -23.58
C GLN A 151 4.90 -17.34 -24.44
N TYR A 152 4.24 -17.83 -25.49
CA TYR A 152 3.30 -17.01 -26.25
C TYR A 152 2.06 -17.79 -26.67
N SER A 153 1.01 -17.04 -26.98
CA SER A 153 -0.22 -17.53 -27.58
C SER A 153 -0.55 -16.71 -28.82
N ASP A 154 -0.75 -17.40 -29.94
CA ASP A 154 -1.15 -16.82 -31.23
C ASP A 154 -2.65 -17.08 -31.55
N ASP A 155 -3.39 -17.68 -30.61
CA ASP A 155 -4.78 -18.11 -30.78
C ASP A 155 -5.71 -17.53 -29.71
N ASP A 156 -5.39 -16.31 -29.25
CA ASP A 156 -6.17 -15.52 -28.28
C ASP A 156 -6.23 -16.19 -26.89
N GLY A 157 -5.10 -16.76 -26.45
CA GLY A 157 -4.91 -17.36 -25.13
C GLY A 157 -5.49 -18.76 -24.99
N ARG A 158 -5.84 -19.45 -26.07
CA ARG A 158 -6.44 -20.80 -26.01
C ARG A 158 -5.37 -21.87 -25.83
N THR A 159 -4.23 -21.73 -26.50
CA THR A 159 -3.06 -22.58 -26.37
C THR A 159 -1.80 -21.74 -26.19
N TRP A 160 -0.77 -22.34 -25.62
CA TRP A 160 0.49 -21.69 -25.29
C TRP A 160 1.66 -22.49 -25.84
N SER A 161 2.68 -21.78 -26.31
CA SER A 161 3.95 -22.39 -26.72
C SER A 161 4.64 -23.07 -25.53
N ALA A 162 5.59 -23.96 -25.80
CA ALA A 162 6.52 -24.40 -24.76
C ALA A 162 7.30 -23.19 -24.19
N PRO A 163 7.64 -23.20 -22.89
CA PRO A 163 8.44 -22.14 -22.29
C PRO A 163 9.88 -22.15 -22.82
N VAL A 164 10.44 -20.95 -23.01
CA VAL A 164 11.81 -20.73 -23.44
C VAL A 164 12.54 -19.91 -22.37
N ASP A 165 13.67 -20.42 -21.89
CA ASP A 165 14.56 -19.68 -20.98
C ASP A 165 15.17 -18.48 -21.71
N ILE A 166 15.02 -17.29 -21.11
CA ILE A 166 15.58 -16.02 -21.63
C ILE A 166 16.61 -15.40 -20.67
N GLY A 167 17.11 -16.14 -19.69
CA GLY A 167 18.07 -15.67 -18.69
C GLY A 167 19.34 -15.09 -19.29
N SER A 168 19.84 -15.65 -20.40
CA SER A 168 21.00 -15.09 -21.12
C SER A 168 20.74 -13.72 -21.76
N GLN A 169 19.46 -13.32 -21.88
CA GLN A 169 18.99 -12.10 -22.53
C GLN A 169 18.38 -11.09 -21.54
N ALA A 170 17.83 -11.57 -20.42
CA ALA A 170 17.03 -10.81 -19.46
C ALA A 170 17.56 -10.88 -18.01
N THR A 171 18.72 -11.51 -17.79
CA THR A 171 19.43 -11.58 -16.51
C THR A 171 20.91 -11.22 -16.69
N ARG A 172 21.55 -10.69 -15.64
CA ARG A 172 22.99 -10.43 -15.62
C ARG A 172 23.73 -11.46 -14.75
N PRO A 173 25.00 -11.79 -15.01
CA PRO A 173 25.76 -12.74 -14.20
C PRO A 173 25.82 -12.38 -12.71
N GLU A 174 25.85 -11.10 -12.37
CA GLU A 174 25.85 -10.60 -11.00
C GLU A 174 24.51 -10.80 -10.28
N TRP A 175 23.39 -10.94 -11.00
CA TRP A 175 22.07 -11.23 -10.44
C TRP A 175 21.94 -12.72 -10.08
N ASN A 176 22.76 -13.14 -9.13
CA ASN A 176 22.96 -14.53 -8.75
C ASN A 176 22.01 -15.02 -7.63
N ALA A 177 21.07 -14.19 -7.20
CA ALA A 177 20.13 -14.47 -6.13
C ALA A 177 18.66 -14.28 -6.59
N TRP A 178 17.87 -13.53 -5.82
CA TRP A 178 16.46 -13.33 -6.14
C TRP A 178 16.32 -12.54 -7.44
N TYR A 179 15.44 -13.02 -8.31
CA TYR A 179 15.02 -12.35 -9.53
C TYR A 179 13.50 -12.39 -9.60
N ALA A 180 12.85 -11.34 -10.09
CA ALA A 180 11.41 -11.34 -10.33
C ALA A 180 11.04 -10.48 -11.54
N THR A 181 10.13 -11.01 -12.37
CA THR A 181 9.50 -10.32 -13.49
C THR A 181 8.20 -9.65 -13.05
N GLY A 182 8.02 -8.37 -13.36
CA GLY A 182 6.87 -7.61 -12.89
C GLY A 182 6.73 -7.84 -11.38
N PRO A 183 5.64 -8.46 -10.87
CA PRO A 183 4.54 -9.07 -11.65
C PRO A 183 3.54 -8.02 -12.12
N VAL A 184 2.47 -8.47 -12.79
CA VAL A 184 1.44 -7.71 -13.54
C VAL A 184 1.76 -7.48 -15.01
N HIS A 185 0.85 -6.87 -15.76
CA HIS A 185 1.05 -6.65 -17.18
C HIS A 185 2.28 -5.78 -17.51
N GLY A 186 2.93 -6.12 -18.61
CA GLY A 186 3.84 -5.21 -19.30
C GLY A 186 3.09 -4.42 -20.38
N ILE A 187 3.81 -3.59 -21.14
CA ILE A 187 3.21 -2.69 -22.13
C ILE A 187 3.84 -2.86 -23.50
N GLN A 188 3.08 -2.51 -24.54
CA GLN A 188 3.63 -2.19 -25.86
C GLN A 188 3.63 -0.67 -26.03
N LEU A 189 4.76 -0.09 -26.40
CA LEU A 189 4.88 1.35 -26.61
C LEU A 189 4.06 1.79 -27.83
N THR A 190 3.32 2.88 -27.68
CA THR A 190 2.40 3.40 -28.70
C THR A 190 2.90 4.70 -29.32
N LYS A 191 3.90 5.34 -28.72
CA LYS A 191 4.41 6.66 -29.11
C LYS A 191 5.88 6.64 -29.47
N GLY A 192 6.32 7.71 -30.11
CA GLY A 192 7.73 7.97 -30.36
C GLY A 192 8.39 6.98 -31.34
N PRO A 193 9.74 6.98 -31.41
CA PRO A 193 10.49 6.17 -32.34
C PRO A 193 10.46 4.66 -32.02
N HIS A 194 10.17 4.28 -30.76
CA HIS A 194 10.13 2.89 -30.31
C HIS A 194 8.71 2.29 -30.31
N ARG A 195 7.77 2.88 -31.06
CA ARG A 195 6.40 2.37 -31.17
C ARG A 195 6.41 0.91 -31.63
N GLY A 196 5.77 0.03 -30.86
CA GLY A 196 5.73 -1.42 -31.12
C GLY A 196 6.62 -2.24 -30.18
N ARG A 197 7.62 -1.62 -29.55
CA ARG A 197 8.48 -2.26 -28.55
C ARG A 197 7.66 -2.77 -27.36
N LEU A 198 7.91 -4.01 -26.95
CA LEU A 198 7.37 -4.61 -25.73
C LEU A 198 8.29 -4.27 -24.56
N VAL A 199 7.75 -3.86 -23.42
CA VAL A 199 8.53 -3.46 -22.23
C VAL A 199 7.89 -4.01 -20.97
N PHE A 200 8.73 -4.53 -20.05
CA PHE A 200 8.32 -4.88 -18.70
C PHE A 200 9.43 -4.58 -17.68
N GLY A 201 9.04 -4.52 -16.39
CA GLY A 201 9.96 -4.30 -15.28
C GLY A 201 10.48 -5.60 -14.68
N VAL A 202 11.71 -5.58 -14.13
CA VAL A 202 12.31 -6.70 -13.41
C VAL A 202 13.11 -6.18 -12.22
N ASN A 203 13.23 -6.99 -11.16
CA ASN A 203 14.25 -6.78 -10.14
C ASN A 203 15.20 -7.97 -10.07
N GLY A 204 16.46 -7.69 -9.76
CA GLY A 204 17.52 -8.67 -9.57
C GLY A 204 18.29 -8.38 -8.28
N GLU A 205 18.90 -9.41 -7.70
CA GLU A 205 19.72 -9.29 -6.50
C GLU A 205 21.08 -9.99 -6.68
N THR A 206 22.12 -9.36 -6.15
CA THR A 206 23.41 -9.99 -5.89
C THR A 206 23.44 -10.45 -4.44
N ALA A 207 23.88 -11.68 -4.17
CA ALA A 207 24.13 -12.19 -2.83
C ALA A 207 25.46 -12.94 -2.73
N GLU A 208 26.04 -12.92 -1.52
CA GLU A 208 27.15 -13.75 -1.09
C GLU A 208 26.63 -14.81 -0.10
N GLY A 209 26.29 -15.99 -0.62
CA GLY A 209 25.62 -17.02 0.17
C GLY A 209 24.21 -16.58 0.57
N ALA A 210 23.97 -16.39 1.87
CA ALA A 210 22.68 -15.92 2.38
C ALA A 210 22.62 -14.39 2.54
N ASP A 211 23.75 -13.70 2.39
CA ASP A 211 23.86 -12.27 2.65
C ASP A 211 23.59 -11.49 1.36
N PRO A 212 22.53 -10.65 1.32
CA PRO A 212 22.26 -9.82 0.16
C PRO A 212 23.32 -8.72 0.06
N VAL A 213 23.86 -8.50 -1.15
CA VAL A 213 24.92 -7.51 -1.45
C VAL A 213 24.42 -6.32 -2.28
N GLU A 214 23.50 -6.53 -3.21
CA GLU A 214 22.98 -5.44 -4.05
C GLU A 214 21.58 -5.77 -4.58
N ASN A 215 20.74 -4.76 -4.77
CA ASN A 215 19.45 -4.88 -5.46
C ASN A 215 19.42 -3.99 -6.69
N PHE A 216 18.78 -4.49 -7.73
CA PHE A 216 18.63 -3.82 -9.02
C PHE A 216 17.15 -3.67 -9.36
N GLY A 217 16.78 -2.49 -9.84
CA GLY A 217 15.53 -2.30 -10.58
C GLY A 217 15.87 -2.08 -12.05
N ALA A 218 15.19 -2.78 -12.96
CA ALA A 218 15.49 -2.69 -14.39
C ALA A 218 14.24 -2.80 -15.28
N LEU A 219 14.42 -2.39 -16.53
CA LEU A 219 13.49 -2.63 -17.63
C LEU A 219 14.10 -3.65 -18.60
N VAL A 220 13.25 -4.51 -19.14
CA VAL A 220 13.60 -5.45 -20.21
C VAL A 220 12.66 -5.20 -21.38
N TYR A 221 13.18 -5.22 -22.60
CA TYR A 221 12.40 -4.90 -23.80
C TYR A 221 12.67 -5.85 -24.97
N SER A 222 11.73 -5.88 -25.91
CA SER A 222 11.81 -6.62 -27.17
C SER A 222 11.29 -5.77 -28.33
N ASP A 223 12.05 -5.75 -29.43
CA ASP A 223 11.70 -5.02 -30.67
C ASP A 223 11.23 -5.97 -31.80
N ASP A 224 11.19 -7.28 -31.55
CA ASP A 224 10.91 -8.32 -32.57
C ASP A 224 9.75 -9.24 -32.15
N HIS A 225 8.72 -8.62 -31.57
CA HIS A 225 7.47 -9.28 -31.20
C HIS A 225 7.65 -10.40 -30.15
N GLY A 226 8.61 -10.22 -29.24
CA GLY A 226 8.90 -11.14 -28.13
C GLY A 226 9.81 -12.31 -28.48
N THR A 227 10.53 -12.25 -29.60
CA THR A 227 11.43 -13.32 -30.05
C THR A 227 12.78 -13.24 -29.34
N THR A 228 13.33 -12.03 -29.20
CA THR A 228 14.55 -11.74 -28.46
C THR A 228 14.34 -10.58 -27.48
N TRP A 229 15.15 -10.55 -26.44
CA TRP A 229 15.03 -9.62 -25.31
C TRP A 229 16.37 -8.92 -25.01
N HIS A 230 16.25 -7.73 -24.47
CA HIS A 230 17.38 -6.89 -24.07
C HIS A 230 17.14 -6.29 -22.70
N ILE A 231 18.14 -6.38 -21.82
CA ILE A 231 18.18 -5.59 -20.59
C ILE A 231 18.43 -4.14 -20.98
N GLY A 232 17.49 -3.26 -20.64
CA GLY A 232 17.59 -1.83 -20.87
C GLY A 232 17.98 -1.09 -19.59
N ALA A 233 17.16 -0.11 -19.22
CA ALA A 233 17.37 0.76 -18.09
C ALA A 233 17.62 -0.06 -16.82
N THR A 234 18.64 0.28 -16.05
CA THR A 234 19.00 -0.42 -14.81
C THR A 234 19.47 0.62 -13.80
N ASP A 235 19.04 0.44 -12.56
CA ASP A 235 19.43 1.20 -11.39
C ASP A 235 19.86 0.21 -10.29
N SER A 236 20.81 0.58 -9.43
CA SER A 236 21.37 -0.34 -8.44
C SER A 236 21.59 0.29 -7.06
N TYR A 237 21.40 -0.54 -6.04
CA TYR A 237 21.41 -0.14 -4.65
C TYR A 237 22.21 -1.13 -3.82
N ALA A 238 23.39 -0.71 -3.38
CA ALA A 238 24.27 -1.51 -2.56
C ALA A 238 23.68 -1.78 -1.17
N PHE A 239 23.97 -2.97 -0.65
CA PHE A 239 23.61 -3.43 0.67
C PHE A 239 24.84 -3.35 1.59
N PRO A 240 24.98 -2.28 2.40
CA PRO A 240 26.12 -2.18 3.31
C PRO A 240 26.06 -3.34 4.32
N ALA A 241 27.18 -4.05 4.50
CA ALA A 241 27.26 -5.18 5.41
C ALA A 241 26.79 -4.81 6.82
N GLY A 242 25.81 -5.54 7.36
CA GLY A 242 25.18 -5.27 8.66
C GLY A 242 24.33 -3.99 8.72
N GLY A 243 24.07 -3.35 7.59
CA GLY A 243 23.29 -2.12 7.46
C GLY A 243 21.86 -2.34 6.95
N THR A 244 21.18 -1.23 6.68
CA THR A 244 19.83 -1.19 6.10
C THR A 244 19.90 -0.55 4.73
N PHE A 245 18.97 -0.91 3.85
CA PHE A 245 18.97 -0.44 2.47
C PHE A 245 18.56 1.03 2.40
N GLY A 246 19.16 1.79 1.50
CA GLY A 246 18.67 3.14 1.20
C GLY A 246 17.29 3.05 0.55
N GLN A 247 17.24 2.30 -0.55
CA GLN A 247 16.07 1.94 -1.32
C GLN A 247 16.23 0.51 -1.84
N LYS A 248 15.12 -0.15 -2.11
CA LYS A 248 15.07 -1.51 -2.67
C LYS A 248 13.86 -1.62 -3.59
N PRO A 249 13.90 -1.00 -4.79
CA PRO A 249 12.83 -1.12 -5.78
C PRO A 249 12.69 -2.58 -6.21
N GLN A 250 11.48 -3.11 -6.07
CA GLN A 250 11.07 -4.44 -6.53
C GLN A 250 9.69 -4.39 -7.16
N GLU A 251 9.27 -5.49 -7.77
CA GLU A 251 7.90 -5.65 -8.25
C GLU A 251 7.41 -4.52 -9.17
N ILE A 252 8.19 -4.26 -10.22
CA ILE A 252 8.09 -3.04 -11.04
C ILE A 252 6.94 -3.15 -12.04
N SER A 253 5.94 -2.28 -11.89
CA SER A 253 4.87 -2.06 -12.87
C SER A 253 5.24 -0.91 -13.82
N VAL A 254 4.81 -0.98 -15.06
CA VAL A 254 5.19 0.00 -16.10
C VAL A 254 3.97 0.62 -16.80
N VAL A 255 4.09 1.89 -17.17
CA VAL A 255 3.09 2.57 -18.02
C VAL A 255 3.75 3.59 -18.94
N GLU A 256 3.25 3.73 -20.17
CA GLU A 256 3.70 4.77 -21.12
C GLU A 256 2.93 6.08 -20.87
N LEU A 257 3.64 7.15 -20.55
CA LEU A 257 3.09 8.48 -20.33
C LEU A 257 2.60 9.13 -21.62
N ALA A 258 1.83 10.22 -21.50
CA ALA A 258 1.27 10.94 -22.65
C ALA A 258 2.34 11.47 -23.62
N ASP A 259 3.57 11.69 -23.17
CA ASP A 259 4.70 12.16 -23.98
C ASP A 259 5.58 11.01 -24.54
N GLY A 260 5.27 9.75 -24.23
CA GLY A 260 6.05 8.57 -24.65
C GLY A 260 7.13 8.13 -23.67
N THR A 261 7.30 8.82 -22.55
CA THR A 261 8.16 8.38 -21.45
C THR A 261 7.61 7.08 -20.84
N VAL A 262 8.47 6.11 -20.54
CA VAL A 262 8.12 4.94 -19.71
C VAL A 262 8.28 5.32 -18.25
N TYR A 263 7.18 5.23 -17.49
CA TYR A 263 7.15 5.34 -16.04
C TYR A 263 7.26 3.94 -15.44
N ALA A 264 8.29 3.71 -14.63
CA ALA A 264 8.50 2.46 -13.91
C ALA A 264 8.19 2.69 -12.43
N GLY A 265 7.12 2.10 -11.91
CA GLY A 265 6.70 2.23 -10.51
C GLY A 265 7.06 0.98 -9.71
N GLY A 266 7.92 1.11 -8.70
CA GLY A 266 8.37 0.00 -7.87
C GLY A 266 7.68 -0.04 -6.50
N ARG A 267 7.59 -1.26 -5.96
CA ARG A 267 7.40 -1.51 -4.52
C ARG A 267 8.74 -1.29 -3.84
N GLU A 268 8.78 -0.35 -2.91
CA GLU A 268 9.97 -0.14 -2.07
C GLU A 268 9.98 -1.19 -0.95
N GLN A 269 10.97 -2.09 -0.98
CA GLN A 269 11.09 -3.25 -0.10
C GLN A 269 11.90 -2.92 1.16
N GLY A 270 11.35 -2.07 2.02
CA GLY A 270 11.88 -1.84 3.37
C GLY A 270 13.19 -1.04 3.41
N GLY A 271 13.48 -0.26 2.36
CA GLY A 271 14.51 0.77 2.38
C GLY A 271 14.22 1.87 3.41
N THR A 272 15.28 2.56 3.82
CA THR A 272 15.26 3.65 4.81
C THR A 272 14.66 4.94 4.26
N GLY A 273 14.45 5.04 2.94
CA GLY A 273 13.62 6.04 2.30
C GLY A 273 12.20 6.09 2.89
N ILE A 274 11.51 7.20 2.65
CA ILE A 274 10.15 7.42 3.14
C ILE A 274 9.16 7.06 2.04
N GLY A 275 8.18 6.23 2.37
CA GLY A 275 7.25 5.65 1.42
C GLY A 275 7.57 4.19 1.11
N ASN A 276 6.52 3.45 0.72
CA ASN A 276 6.62 2.07 0.28
C ASN A 276 6.50 1.94 -1.25
N ARG A 277 6.52 3.07 -1.96
CA ARG A 277 6.45 3.20 -3.42
C ARG A 277 7.57 4.11 -3.90
N ASP A 278 8.12 3.77 -5.05
CA ASP A 278 9.11 4.59 -5.76
C ASP A 278 8.83 4.59 -7.26
N TYR A 279 9.54 5.46 -7.98
CA TYR A 279 9.46 5.51 -9.43
C TYR A 279 10.75 5.96 -10.10
N ALA A 280 10.96 5.45 -11.31
CA ALA A 280 11.99 5.86 -12.26
C ALA A 280 11.36 6.23 -13.61
N LEU A 281 12.08 6.99 -14.43
CA LEU A 281 11.60 7.46 -15.75
C LEU A 281 12.61 7.12 -16.85
N SER A 282 12.16 6.47 -17.92
CA SER A 282 12.93 6.28 -19.15
C SER A 282 12.31 7.07 -20.31
N ARG A 283 13.11 7.91 -20.96
CA ARG A 283 12.67 8.78 -22.08
C ARG A 283 13.10 8.27 -23.45
N ASP A 284 13.77 7.12 -23.50
CA ASP A 284 14.39 6.50 -24.66
C ASP A 284 13.84 5.08 -24.89
N GLY A 285 12.54 4.89 -24.63
CA GLY A 285 11.85 3.63 -24.90
C GLY A 285 12.30 2.46 -24.02
N GLY A 286 12.79 2.73 -22.82
CA GLY A 286 13.21 1.71 -21.84
C GLY A 286 14.71 1.41 -21.82
N GLU A 287 15.53 2.14 -22.57
CA GLU A 287 16.97 1.85 -22.69
C GLU A 287 17.80 2.38 -21.52
N THR A 288 17.49 3.58 -21.01
CA THR A 288 18.14 4.15 -19.81
C THR A 288 17.14 4.83 -18.89
N PHE A 289 17.47 4.89 -17.59
CA PHE A 289 16.73 5.74 -16.66
C PHE A 289 17.28 7.16 -16.76
N SER A 290 16.42 8.08 -17.20
CA SER A 290 16.65 9.53 -17.13
C SER A 290 16.46 10.10 -15.73
N ARG A 291 15.93 9.27 -14.82
CA ARG A 291 15.77 9.51 -13.40
C ARG A 291 15.73 8.17 -12.69
N ASP A 292 16.62 7.99 -11.74
CA ASP A 292 16.74 6.83 -10.86
C ASP A 292 15.53 6.69 -9.93
N PHE A 293 15.35 5.52 -9.32
CA PHE A 293 14.21 5.27 -8.45
C PHE A 293 14.20 6.26 -7.29
N THR A 294 13.10 7.00 -7.17
CA THR A 294 12.88 7.95 -6.07
C THR A 294 11.57 7.62 -5.37
N THR A 295 11.59 7.62 -4.04
CA THR A 295 10.39 7.32 -3.24
C THR A 295 9.29 8.36 -3.44
N ILE A 296 8.05 7.93 -3.21
CA ILE A 296 6.83 8.75 -3.23
C ILE A 296 6.29 8.79 -1.79
N PRO A 297 6.67 9.80 -0.99
CA PRO A 297 6.44 9.77 0.46
C PRO A 297 4.97 9.79 0.87
N ASP A 298 4.11 10.45 0.10
CA ASP A 298 2.69 10.68 0.43
C ASP A 298 1.72 9.67 -0.21
N LEU A 299 2.24 8.73 -1.01
CA LEU A 299 1.45 7.63 -1.58
C LEU A 299 1.41 6.46 -0.58
N VAL A 300 0.39 6.49 0.28
CA VAL A 300 0.23 5.53 1.37
C VAL A 300 -0.10 4.14 0.84
N THR A 301 0.81 3.20 1.06
CA THR A 301 0.60 1.76 0.85
C THR A 301 1.30 0.97 1.95
N PRO A 302 0.86 -0.26 2.25
CA PRO A 302 1.74 -1.22 2.90
C PRO A 302 2.83 -1.68 1.91
N ILE A 303 3.78 -2.50 2.35
CA ILE A 303 4.79 -3.09 1.47
C ILE A 303 4.14 -4.23 0.64
N VAL A 304 3.72 -3.89 -0.57
CA VAL A 304 3.00 -4.78 -1.49
C VAL A 304 3.14 -4.28 -2.93
N GLN A 305 2.99 -5.19 -3.89
CA GLN A 305 2.84 -4.85 -5.30
C GLN A 305 1.67 -3.88 -5.52
N GLY A 306 1.77 -3.05 -6.57
CA GLY A 306 0.67 -2.22 -7.06
C GLY A 306 0.79 -2.01 -8.56
N SER A 307 -0.36 -1.92 -9.24
CA SER A 307 -0.45 -1.82 -10.70
C SER A 307 -0.76 -0.41 -11.18
N LEU A 308 -0.24 -0.09 -12.36
CA LEU A 308 -0.47 1.17 -13.06
C LEU A 308 -1.31 0.92 -14.31
N LEU A 309 -2.29 1.79 -14.59
CA LEU A 309 -3.04 1.78 -15.84
C LEU A 309 -3.29 3.20 -16.31
N ARG A 310 -2.76 3.57 -17.47
CA ARG A 310 -3.13 4.83 -18.13
C ARG A 310 -4.36 4.62 -19.00
N LEU A 311 -5.37 5.45 -18.81
CA LEU A 311 -6.62 5.32 -19.56
C LEU A 311 -6.42 5.81 -21.01
N ASP A 312 -6.73 4.95 -21.98
CA ASP A 312 -6.80 5.32 -23.39
C ASP A 312 -8.24 5.68 -23.74
N ARG A 313 -8.55 6.97 -23.62
CA ARG A 313 -9.82 7.58 -24.01
C ARG A 313 -9.62 9.07 -24.30
N PRO A 314 -10.55 9.73 -25.03
CA PRO A 314 -10.55 11.18 -25.17
C PRO A 314 -10.58 11.90 -23.82
N GLY A 315 -10.11 13.15 -23.80
CA GLY A 315 -10.11 14.01 -22.61
C GLY A 315 -8.74 14.12 -21.93
N PRO A 316 -8.70 14.74 -20.73
CA PRO A 316 -7.44 14.91 -20.02
C PRO A 316 -6.82 13.59 -19.60
N ASP A 317 -5.49 13.61 -19.50
CA ASP A 317 -4.67 12.45 -19.14
C ASP A 317 -4.98 11.99 -17.72
N ARG A 318 -5.05 10.67 -17.54
CA ARG A 318 -5.30 10.05 -16.24
C ARG A 318 -4.60 8.70 -16.15
N ILE A 319 -3.83 8.53 -15.09
CA ILE A 319 -3.18 7.27 -14.73
C ILE A 319 -3.83 6.80 -13.43
N LEU A 320 -4.16 5.52 -13.37
CA LEU A 320 -4.71 4.86 -12.18
C LEU A 320 -3.61 4.04 -11.51
N PHE A 321 -3.62 4.01 -10.18
CA PHE A 321 -2.77 3.17 -9.35
C PHE A 321 -3.62 2.35 -8.38
N ALA A 322 -3.55 1.02 -8.49
CA ALA A 322 -4.25 0.08 -7.62
C ALA A 322 -3.28 -0.66 -6.68
N SER A 323 -3.66 -0.71 -5.41
CA SER A 323 -2.88 -1.24 -4.28
C SER A 323 -3.67 -1.01 -2.98
N PRO A 324 -3.53 -1.87 -1.97
CA PRO A 324 -3.97 -1.59 -0.59
C PRO A 324 -3.42 -0.25 -0.07
N SER A 325 -4.11 0.37 0.89
CA SER A 325 -3.71 1.67 1.44
C SER A 325 -3.80 1.77 2.97
N ASP A 326 -4.03 0.65 3.65
CA ASP A 326 -3.78 0.56 5.10
C ASP A 326 -2.26 0.64 5.36
N THR A 327 -1.85 1.43 6.35
CA THR A 327 -0.44 1.73 6.65
C THR A 327 0.34 0.57 7.25
N ASP A 328 -0.35 -0.41 7.83
CA ASP A 328 0.26 -1.53 8.58
C ASP A 328 -0.05 -2.89 7.93
N ARG A 329 -1.23 -3.01 7.31
CA ARG A 329 -1.76 -4.30 6.84
C ARG A 329 -2.08 -4.26 5.37
N ARG A 330 -2.09 -5.44 4.75
CA ARG A 330 -2.59 -5.62 3.38
C ARG A 330 -4.11 -5.61 3.38
N ARG A 331 -4.68 -4.42 3.52
CA ARG A 331 -6.13 -4.16 3.55
C ARG A 331 -6.46 -2.90 2.77
N TRP A 332 -7.74 -2.79 2.42
CA TRP A 332 -8.31 -1.59 1.82
C TRP A 332 -7.81 -1.36 0.40
N MET A 333 -8.15 -2.28 -0.50
CA MET A 333 -7.87 -2.11 -1.93
C MET A 333 -8.43 -0.76 -2.38
N MET A 334 -7.56 0.06 -2.95
CA MET A 334 -7.89 1.42 -3.38
C MET A 334 -7.38 1.67 -4.80
N ILE A 335 -8.07 2.56 -5.50
CA ILE A 335 -7.62 3.13 -6.77
C ILE A 335 -7.37 4.62 -6.55
N ARG A 336 -6.15 5.09 -6.88
CA ARG A 336 -5.75 6.50 -6.82
C ARG A 336 -5.40 6.99 -8.21
N SER A 337 -5.76 8.22 -8.52
CA SER A 337 -5.50 8.82 -9.82
C SER A 337 -4.30 9.76 -9.78
N SER A 338 -3.56 9.81 -10.88
CA SER A 338 -2.68 10.92 -11.22
C SER A 338 -3.18 11.63 -12.47
N TYR A 339 -3.13 12.96 -12.45
CA TYR A 339 -3.56 13.84 -13.55
C TYR A 339 -2.41 14.66 -14.14
N ASP A 340 -1.18 14.41 -13.70
CA ASP A 340 0.01 15.20 -14.05
C ASP A 340 1.19 14.33 -14.51
N GLY A 341 0.88 13.10 -14.96
CA GLY A 341 1.85 12.14 -15.47
C GLY A 341 2.61 11.38 -14.38
N GLY A 342 1.97 11.12 -13.24
CA GLY A 342 2.56 10.38 -12.12
C GLY A 342 3.47 11.23 -11.22
N ARG A 343 3.40 12.57 -11.30
CA ARG A 343 4.18 13.47 -10.43
C ARG A 343 3.53 13.60 -9.05
N SER A 344 2.20 13.64 -9.03
CA SER A 344 1.40 13.56 -7.80
C SER A 344 0.27 12.55 -7.97
N TRP A 345 -0.20 12.03 -6.83
CA TRP A 345 -1.26 11.04 -6.75
C TRP A 345 -2.34 11.55 -5.80
N GLU A 346 -3.60 11.19 -6.07
CA GLU A 346 -4.64 11.25 -5.07
C GLU A 346 -4.19 10.49 -3.82
N ASN A 347 -4.40 11.11 -2.66
CA ASN A 347 -4.14 10.46 -1.38
C ASN A 347 -5.26 9.46 -1.02
N ALA A 348 -5.10 8.77 0.10
CA ALA A 348 -6.04 7.76 0.59
C ALA A 348 -7.47 8.31 0.75
N GLU A 349 -7.62 9.58 1.13
CA GLU A 349 -8.92 10.22 1.35
C GLU A 349 -9.59 10.68 0.05
N GLN A 350 -8.79 11.00 -0.98
CA GLN A 350 -9.28 11.33 -2.32
C GLN A 350 -9.51 10.09 -3.20
N GLY A 351 -8.79 9.00 -2.94
CA GLY A 351 -8.85 7.77 -3.70
C GLY A 351 -10.19 7.05 -3.53
N THR A 352 -10.48 6.13 -4.44
CA THR A 352 -11.68 5.30 -4.37
C THR A 352 -11.35 3.95 -3.76
N ARG A 353 -11.92 3.70 -2.58
CA ARG A 353 -11.79 2.40 -1.89
C ARG A 353 -12.77 1.39 -2.46
N VAL A 354 -12.23 0.23 -2.85
CA VAL A 354 -12.92 -0.87 -3.53
C VAL A 354 -13.42 -1.93 -2.53
N THR A 355 -12.67 -2.16 -1.44
CA THR A 355 -13.10 -3.02 -0.33
C THR A 355 -12.52 -2.55 1.01
N ASP A 356 -13.14 -2.92 2.13
CA ASP A 356 -12.66 -2.71 3.50
C ASP A 356 -11.95 -3.97 4.07
N GLU A 357 -11.95 -5.06 3.31
CA GLU A 357 -11.42 -6.37 3.70
C GLU A 357 -9.89 -6.45 3.53
N TRP A 358 -9.33 -7.64 3.73
CA TRP A 358 -7.96 -7.91 3.33
C TRP A 358 -7.82 -7.87 1.82
N SER A 359 -6.69 -7.37 1.38
CA SER A 359 -6.40 -7.19 -0.03
C SER A 359 -4.90 -7.11 -0.27
N GLY A 360 -4.40 -7.74 -1.33
CA GLY A 360 -2.99 -7.85 -1.64
C GLY A 360 -2.65 -7.30 -3.01
N TYR A 361 -2.00 -8.15 -3.82
CA TYR A 361 -1.58 -7.82 -5.18
C TYR A 361 -2.77 -7.46 -6.06
N SER A 362 -2.55 -6.65 -7.08
CA SER A 362 -3.61 -6.22 -7.99
C SER A 362 -3.11 -5.87 -9.38
N ASP A 363 -3.96 -6.07 -10.37
CA ASP A 363 -3.75 -5.65 -11.74
C ASP A 363 -5.02 -5.05 -12.37
N MET A 364 -4.86 -4.14 -13.33
CA MET A 364 -5.96 -3.41 -13.96
C MET A 364 -5.91 -3.51 -15.48
N VAL A 365 -7.08 -3.52 -16.10
CA VAL A 365 -7.24 -3.50 -17.56
C VAL A 365 -8.38 -2.57 -17.97
N GLN A 366 -8.18 -1.77 -19.02
CA GLN A 366 -9.29 -1.06 -19.65
C GLN A 366 -10.09 -2.03 -20.54
N ILE A 367 -11.33 -2.31 -20.17
CA ILE A 367 -12.22 -3.23 -20.89
C ILE A 367 -12.75 -2.55 -22.15
N SER A 368 -13.25 -1.32 -22.02
CA SER A 368 -13.84 -0.59 -23.12
C SER A 368 -12.81 -0.15 -24.17
N GLY A 369 -13.26 -0.01 -25.41
CA GLY A 369 -12.47 0.65 -26.45
C GLY A 369 -12.36 2.17 -26.22
N ARG A 370 -11.37 2.79 -26.86
CA ARG A 370 -11.05 4.23 -26.72
C ARG A 370 -12.24 5.18 -26.89
N ASN A 371 -13.12 4.88 -27.84
CA ASN A 371 -14.25 5.74 -28.20
C ASN A 371 -15.58 5.27 -27.57
N ALA A 372 -15.53 4.37 -26.58
CA ALA A 372 -16.73 3.96 -25.86
C ALA A 372 -17.36 5.15 -25.14
N ARG A 373 -18.68 5.11 -24.96
CA ARG A 373 -19.42 6.16 -24.24
C ARG A 373 -18.99 6.28 -22.78
N THR A 374 -18.67 5.14 -22.17
CA THR A 374 -18.19 5.00 -20.79
C THR A 374 -16.88 4.24 -20.83
N THR A 375 -15.88 4.74 -20.12
CA THR A 375 -14.61 4.01 -19.95
C THR A 375 -14.81 2.94 -18.87
N GLU A 376 -14.95 1.68 -19.29
CA GLU A 376 -15.09 0.53 -18.39
C GLU A 376 -13.72 -0.05 -18.07
N ILE A 377 -13.49 -0.33 -16.79
CA ILE A 377 -12.23 -0.81 -16.22
C ILE A 377 -12.51 -2.11 -15.46
N GLY A 378 -11.57 -3.04 -15.54
CA GLY A 378 -11.49 -4.24 -14.71
C GLY A 378 -10.33 -4.14 -13.74
N LEU A 379 -10.56 -4.46 -12.48
CA LEU A 379 -9.54 -4.60 -11.44
C LEU A 379 -9.56 -6.06 -10.97
N MET A 380 -8.44 -6.76 -11.11
CA MET A 380 -8.21 -8.08 -10.55
C MET A 380 -7.33 -7.93 -9.32
N TYR A 381 -7.70 -8.51 -8.18
CA TYR A 381 -6.92 -8.36 -6.95
C TYR A 381 -7.08 -9.51 -5.97
N GLU A 382 -6.01 -9.82 -5.23
CA GLU A 382 -6.04 -10.68 -4.05
C GLU A 382 -6.93 -10.03 -2.97
N GLY A 383 -7.88 -10.76 -2.39
CA GLY A 383 -8.68 -10.25 -1.28
C GLY A 383 -9.50 -11.31 -0.54
N GLY A 384 -10.00 -10.95 0.64
CA GLY A 384 -10.70 -11.89 1.49
C GLY A 384 -11.10 -11.35 2.86
N PRO A 385 -12.13 -11.93 3.50
CA PRO A 385 -12.56 -11.51 4.83
C PRO A 385 -11.54 -11.82 5.93
N VAL A 386 -10.68 -12.83 5.75
CA VAL A 386 -9.75 -13.33 6.79
C VAL A 386 -8.30 -13.06 6.44
N ASP A 387 -7.91 -13.28 5.19
CA ASP A 387 -6.56 -13.06 4.66
C ASP A 387 -6.63 -12.50 3.24
N ALA A 388 -5.62 -11.76 2.82
CA ALA A 388 -5.56 -11.26 1.44
C ALA A 388 -5.50 -12.40 0.42
N ARG A 389 -5.08 -13.60 0.83
CA ARG A 389 -4.87 -14.78 -0.01
C ARG A 389 -6.07 -15.73 -0.05
N ASP A 390 -7.20 -15.35 0.56
CA ASP A 390 -8.40 -16.19 0.58
C ASP A 390 -8.89 -16.47 -0.84
N GLU A 391 -8.84 -15.48 -1.73
CA GLU A 391 -9.23 -15.57 -3.13
C GLU A 391 -8.65 -14.41 -3.96
N ILE A 392 -8.78 -14.51 -5.29
CA ILE A 392 -8.59 -13.41 -6.22
C ILE A 392 -9.95 -13.00 -6.76
N ARG A 393 -10.29 -11.72 -6.65
CA ARG A 393 -11.53 -11.12 -7.13
C ARG A 393 -11.31 -10.38 -8.43
N PHE A 394 -12.39 -10.24 -9.20
CA PHE A 394 -12.48 -9.34 -10.35
C PHE A 394 -13.62 -8.35 -10.15
N ALA A 395 -13.31 -7.06 -10.20
CA ALA A 395 -14.25 -5.96 -10.08
C ALA A 395 -14.34 -5.18 -11.39
N ARG A 396 -15.55 -5.04 -11.94
CA ARG A 396 -15.84 -4.23 -13.12
C ARG A 396 -16.55 -2.93 -12.73
N PHE A 397 -16.12 -1.81 -13.27
CA PHE A 397 -16.68 -0.50 -12.95
C PHE A 397 -16.44 0.52 -14.08
N GLY A 398 -17.24 1.59 -14.10
CA GLY A 398 -17.01 2.74 -14.98
C GLY A 398 -16.05 3.74 -14.34
N GLU A 399 -15.29 4.47 -15.14
CA GLU A 399 -14.40 5.54 -14.64
C GLU A 399 -15.15 6.59 -13.80
N ASP A 400 -16.43 6.83 -14.08
CA ASP A 400 -17.28 7.76 -13.34
C ASP A 400 -17.40 7.42 -11.85
N VAL A 401 -17.28 6.14 -11.49
CA VAL A 401 -17.24 5.67 -10.09
C VAL A 401 -16.04 6.23 -9.35
N LEU A 402 -14.93 6.52 -10.04
CA LEU A 402 -13.72 7.09 -9.45
C LEU A 402 -13.80 8.62 -9.24
N GLY A 403 -14.78 9.28 -9.86
CA GLY A 403 -14.77 10.74 -10.00
C GLY A 403 -13.67 11.24 -10.94
N TRP A 404 -13.56 12.56 -11.14
CA TRP A 404 -12.53 13.15 -12.02
C TRP A 404 -11.41 13.87 -11.31
N ARG A 405 -11.70 14.51 -10.17
CA ARG A 405 -10.75 15.12 -9.24
C ARG A 405 -11.48 15.26 -7.92
N ASN A 406 -11.21 14.37 -6.99
CA ASN A 406 -11.80 14.50 -5.66
C ASN A 406 -11.08 15.64 -4.94
N SER A 407 -11.84 16.64 -4.49
CA SER A 407 -11.26 17.71 -3.66
C SER A 407 -10.72 17.06 -2.38
N ALA A 408 -9.53 17.48 -1.95
CA ALA A 408 -8.98 17.06 -0.66
C ALA A 408 -9.73 17.69 0.54
N GLY A 409 -10.77 18.48 0.27
CA GLY A 409 -11.56 19.18 1.28
C GLY A 409 -11.05 20.59 1.56
N PRO A 410 -11.68 21.30 2.50
CA PRO A 410 -11.20 22.59 2.96
C PRO A 410 -9.82 22.45 3.63
N THR A 411 -9.04 23.53 3.61
CA THR A 411 -7.71 23.56 4.25
C THR A 411 -7.65 24.62 5.36
N THR A 412 -6.78 24.37 6.33
CA THR A 412 -6.27 25.37 7.27
C THR A 412 -4.86 25.77 6.85
N ARG A 413 -4.58 27.07 6.93
CA ARG A 413 -3.32 27.62 6.41
C ARG A 413 -2.14 27.29 7.33
N ASP A 414 -1.06 26.81 6.74
CA ASP A 414 0.23 26.76 7.41
C ASP A 414 0.92 28.13 7.35
N VAL A 415 1.07 28.77 8.52
CA VAL A 415 1.71 30.09 8.65
C VAL A 415 3.18 29.98 9.03
N SER A 416 3.78 28.78 8.97
CA SER A 416 5.23 28.58 9.17
C SER A 416 6.08 29.18 8.04
N GLY A 417 5.49 29.36 6.86
CA GLY A 417 6.18 29.72 5.62
C GLY A 417 6.55 28.53 4.73
N ARG A 418 6.16 27.30 5.11
CA ARG A 418 6.35 26.09 4.30
C ARG A 418 5.23 25.84 3.28
N HIS A 419 4.11 26.58 3.39
CA HIS A 419 2.93 26.42 2.53
C HIS A 419 2.34 25.00 2.59
N SER A 420 2.53 24.29 3.71
CA SER A 420 1.98 22.96 3.95
C SER A 420 0.56 23.04 4.51
N ASP A 421 -0.33 23.75 3.81
CA ASP A 421 -1.73 23.95 4.23
C ASP A 421 -2.39 22.58 4.49
N ALA A 422 -2.90 22.39 5.71
CA ALA A 422 -3.39 21.09 6.16
C ALA A 422 -4.86 20.90 5.81
N TYR A 423 -5.24 19.68 5.44
CA TYR A 423 -6.61 19.35 5.04
C TYR A 423 -7.48 19.09 6.26
N LEU A 424 -8.71 19.61 6.21
CA LEU A 424 -9.77 19.37 7.19
C LEU A 424 -10.68 18.27 6.63
N VAL A 425 -10.64 17.09 7.25
CA VAL A 425 -11.34 15.87 6.79
C VAL A 425 -12.41 15.48 7.79
N GLY A 426 -13.56 14.97 7.34
CA GLY A 426 -14.74 14.64 8.17
C GLY A 426 -15.77 15.77 8.27
N GLY A 427 -15.31 17.01 8.12
CA GLY A 427 -16.13 18.21 8.24
C GLY A 427 -15.95 18.95 9.58
N PRO A 428 -14.71 19.11 10.07
CA PRO A 428 -14.49 19.72 11.37
C PRO A 428 -14.92 21.18 11.36
N SER A 429 -15.45 21.63 12.48
CA SER A 429 -16.03 22.97 12.62
C SER A 429 -15.04 23.95 13.25
N ARG A 430 -15.17 25.23 12.90
CA ARG A 430 -14.41 26.29 13.57
C ARG A 430 -14.99 26.55 14.96
N ALA A 431 -14.13 26.66 15.96
CA ALA A 431 -14.47 27.01 17.33
C ALA A 431 -13.65 28.20 17.84
N ALA A 432 -13.98 28.71 19.03
CA ALA A 432 -13.12 29.67 19.73
C ALA A 432 -11.85 28.97 20.21
N GLY A 433 -10.69 29.47 19.78
CA GLY A 433 -9.37 28.97 20.20
C GLY A 433 -8.90 29.60 21.50
N ARG A 434 -7.77 29.12 22.02
CA ARG A 434 -7.02 29.81 23.07
C ARG A 434 -6.52 31.17 22.59
N PHE A 435 -6.15 31.26 21.32
CA PHE A 435 -5.70 32.44 20.61
C PHE A 435 -6.53 32.64 19.33
N GLY A 436 -7.68 33.29 19.48
CA GLY A 436 -8.54 33.60 18.34
C GLY A 436 -9.46 32.43 17.98
N SER A 437 -9.14 31.70 16.92
CA SER A 437 -9.95 30.57 16.44
C SER A 437 -9.24 29.25 16.68
N GLY A 438 -10.01 28.18 16.72
CA GLY A 438 -9.53 26.81 16.85
C GLY A 438 -10.33 25.90 15.93
N VAL A 439 -9.94 24.65 15.86
CA VAL A 439 -10.72 23.59 15.19
C VAL A 439 -11.40 22.72 16.25
N SER A 440 -12.65 22.35 16.00
CA SER A 440 -13.40 21.37 16.80
C SER A 440 -13.58 20.10 15.98
N LEU A 441 -13.30 18.96 16.62
CA LEU A 441 -13.38 17.63 16.07
C LEU A 441 -14.43 16.84 16.87
N ASP A 442 -15.27 16.08 16.17
CA ASP A 442 -16.39 15.35 16.77
C ASP A 442 -16.01 13.96 17.35
N GLY A 443 -14.84 13.44 16.98
CA GLY A 443 -14.32 12.15 17.38
C GLY A 443 -14.86 10.95 16.58
N VAL A 444 -15.69 11.19 15.55
CA VAL A 444 -16.26 10.17 14.67
C VAL A 444 -15.42 10.03 13.42
N ASP A 445 -15.36 11.09 12.61
CA ASP A 445 -14.58 11.10 11.38
C ASP A 445 -13.74 12.36 11.15
N ASP A 446 -13.87 13.36 12.01
CA ASP A 446 -13.12 14.60 11.96
C ASP A 446 -11.62 14.43 12.28
N PHE A 447 -10.76 14.97 11.41
CA PHE A 447 -9.33 15.10 11.66
C PHE A 447 -8.67 16.17 10.78
N VAL A 448 -7.44 16.51 11.13
CA VAL A 448 -6.59 17.40 10.32
C VAL A 448 -5.44 16.60 9.74
N ARG A 449 -5.29 16.58 8.41
CA ARG A 449 -4.20 15.89 7.72
C ARG A 449 -3.16 16.88 7.21
N VAL A 450 -1.93 16.77 7.70
CA VAL A 450 -0.82 17.58 7.24
C VAL A 450 -0.22 16.94 5.98
N PRO A 451 -0.12 17.66 4.85
CA PRO A 451 0.51 17.13 3.63
C PRO A 451 2.02 16.96 3.82
N TYR A 452 2.62 16.09 3.00
CA TYR A 452 4.06 15.90 3.01
C TYR A 452 4.84 17.18 2.69
N ASP A 453 5.77 17.52 3.57
CA ASP A 453 6.89 18.42 3.31
C ASP A 453 8.13 17.81 3.96
N SER A 454 9.25 17.78 3.23
CA SER A 454 10.51 17.23 3.74
C SER A 454 11.01 17.91 5.03
N ALA A 455 10.62 19.16 5.28
CA ALA A 455 10.94 19.88 6.51
C ALA A 455 10.15 19.40 7.73
N GLN A 456 9.10 18.58 7.56
CA GLN A 456 8.33 17.98 8.65
C GLN A 456 8.93 16.64 9.10
N LEU A 457 9.94 16.14 8.38
CA LEU A 457 10.66 14.92 8.74
C LEU A 457 11.61 15.20 9.90
N VAL A 458 11.18 14.85 11.11
CA VAL A 458 12.00 15.01 12.32
C VAL A 458 13.13 13.98 12.41
N GLY A 459 13.04 12.88 11.66
CA GLY A 459 14.11 11.89 11.52
C GLY A 459 14.64 11.40 12.87
N SER A 460 15.96 11.42 13.04
CA SER A 460 16.67 11.07 14.28
C SER A 460 17.02 12.28 15.16
N SER A 461 16.67 13.50 14.75
CA SER A 461 17.06 14.75 15.42
C SER A 461 16.13 15.15 16.56
N ASP A 462 16.59 15.98 17.48
CA ASP A 462 15.71 16.59 18.49
C ASP A 462 14.56 17.36 17.81
N PHE A 463 13.39 17.37 18.45
CA PHE A 463 12.19 18.02 17.93
C PHE A 463 11.32 18.58 19.06
N THR A 464 10.36 19.42 18.70
CA THR A 464 9.29 19.86 19.61
C THR A 464 7.98 19.94 18.84
N TRP A 465 6.97 19.21 19.31
CA TRP A 465 5.58 19.40 18.93
C TRP A 465 4.86 20.17 20.05
N THR A 466 4.04 21.15 19.69
CA THR A 466 3.18 21.86 20.65
C THR A 466 1.76 21.98 20.13
N GLY A 467 0.78 22.04 21.01
CA GLY A 467 -0.58 22.40 20.68
C GLY A 467 -1.39 22.78 21.92
N TRP A 468 -2.37 23.65 21.73
CA TRP A 468 -3.44 23.82 22.71
C TRP A 468 -4.52 22.78 22.45
N VAL A 469 -4.95 22.08 23.50
CA VAL A 469 -6.00 21.07 23.42
C VAL A 469 -7.03 21.32 24.51
N ARG A 470 -8.31 21.15 24.18
CA ARG A 470 -9.44 21.19 25.11
C ARG A 470 -10.35 20.02 24.83
N TYR A 471 -10.55 19.14 25.81
CA TYR A 471 -11.33 17.92 25.64
C TYR A 471 -11.84 17.39 27.00
N GLY A 472 -12.72 16.39 26.98
CA GLY A 472 -13.24 15.77 28.21
C GLY A 472 -14.70 15.33 28.18
N GLU A 473 -15.35 15.36 27.02
CA GLU A 473 -16.73 14.87 26.88
C GLU A 473 -16.81 13.33 26.78
N SER A 474 -15.73 12.68 26.34
CA SER A 474 -15.60 11.23 26.26
C SER A 474 -14.51 10.71 27.18
N THR A 475 -14.66 9.46 27.62
CA THR A 475 -13.63 8.70 28.36
C THR A 475 -12.79 7.76 27.49
N ASP A 476 -13.15 7.62 26.21
CA ASP A 476 -12.41 6.83 25.22
C ASP A 476 -11.04 7.45 24.95
N ASP A 477 -10.12 6.70 24.33
CA ASP A 477 -8.81 7.23 23.93
C ASP A 477 -8.95 8.41 22.95
N GLN A 478 -8.23 9.51 23.21
CA GLN A 478 -8.34 10.79 22.51
C GLN A 478 -7.01 11.16 21.83
N VAL A 479 -6.89 10.95 20.53
CA VAL A 479 -5.63 11.19 19.79
C VAL A 479 -5.38 12.68 19.61
N PHE A 480 -4.23 13.20 20.04
CA PHE A 480 -3.86 14.59 19.75
C PHE A 480 -3.14 14.67 18.41
N PHE A 481 -2.13 13.81 18.21
CA PHE A 481 -1.51 13.64 16.90
C PHE A 481 -0.92 12.24 16.71
N TRP A 482 -0.73 11.88 15.45
CA TRP A 482 -0.06 10.66 15.01
C TRP A 482 0.85 10.95 13.82
N MET A 483 2.10 10.49 13.87
CA MET A 483 3.10 10.66 12.82
C MET A 483 3.78 9.33 12.48
N GLY A 484 4.01 9.06 11.19
CA GLY A 484 4.70 7.86 10.71
C GLY A 484 3.76 6.68 10.44
N GLY A 485 4.18 5.47 10.80
CA GLY A 485 3.40 4.24 10.61
C GLY A 485 2.44 3.92 11.76
N MET A 486 2.04 2.65 11.85
CA MET A 486 1.23 2.09 12.93
C MET A 486 1.73 0.69 13.32
N GLY A 487 1.14 0.13 14.38
CA GLY A 487 1.51 -1.19 14.89
C GLY A 487 2.62 -1.10 15.93
N SER A 488 3.30 -2.20 16.20
CA SER A 488 4.31 -2.29 17.27
C SER A 488 5.75 -2.08 16.80
N THR A 489 5.99 -2.17 15.48
CA THR A 489 7.34 -2.20 14.89
C THR A 489 7.59 -1.03 13.92
N ALA A 490 6.55 -0.51 13.27
CA ALA A 490 6.71 0.58 12.32
C ALA A 490 7.16 1.87 13.04
N PRO A 491 8.16 2.59 12.51
CA PRO A 491 8.55 3.90 13.02
C PRO A 491 7.36 4.86 13.10
N GLN A 492 7.11 5.39 14.29
CA GLN A 492 5.97 6.27 14.55
C GLN A 492 6.19 7.12 15.81
N LEU A 493 5.46 8.23 15.89
CA LEU A 493 5.39 9.11 17.05
C LEU A 493 3.95 9.56 17.25
N TRP A 494 3.40 9.38 18.45
CA TRP A 494 2.04 9.83 18.75
C TRP A 494 1.87 10.24 20.20
N LEU A 495 0.82 11.03 20.43
CA LEU A 495 0.39 11.49 21.74
C LEU A 495 -1.14 11.41 21.82
N ARG A 496 -1.65 10.83 22.91
CA ARG A 496 -3.09 10.76 23.17
C ARG A 496 -3.41 10.91 24.66
N GLY A 497 -4.62 11.36 24.94
CA GLY A 497 -5.24 11.24 26.25
C GLY A 497 -5.95 9.89 26.41
N GLU A 498 -5.89 9.32 27.60
CA GLU A 498 -6.64 8.13 27.99
C GLU A 498 -7.40 8.44 29.30
N PRO A 499 -8.55 9.15 29.21
CA PRO A 499 -9.27 9.58 30.40
C PRO A 499 -9.71 8.41 31.28
N GLY A 500 -10.09 7.27 30.69
CA GLY A 500 -10.41 6.04 31.44
C GLY A 500 -9.24 5.50 32.29
N ALA A 501 -7.99 5.82 31.92
CA ALA A 501 -6.78 5.50 32.69
C ALA A 501 -6.20 6.71 33.45
N ASN A 502 -6.87 7.86 33.40
CA ASN A 502 -6.44 9.14 33.97
C ASN A 502 -4.99 9.52 33.62
N ARG A 503 -4.61 9.43 32.33
CA ARG A 503 -3.27 9.80 31.88
C ARG A 503 -3.26 10.39 30.47
N LEU A 504 -2.21 11.12 30.17
CA LEU A 504 -1.69 11.28 28.82
C LEU A 504 -0.60 10.24 28.60
N ILE A 505 -0.49 9.73 27.37
CA ILE A 505 0.56 8.81 26.97
C ILE A 505 1.18 9.28 25.64
N ALA A 506 2.51 9.34 25.61
CA ALA A 506 3.27 9.53 24.39
C ALA A 506 4.07 8.26 24.08
N SER A 507 4.10 7.88 22.82
CA SER A 507 4.87 6.72 22.34
C SER A 507 5.73 7.10 21.17
N MET A 508 6.95 6.58 21.16
CA MET A 508 7.90 6.73 20.08
C MET A 508 8.50 5.38 19.73
N THR A 509 8.32 4.97 18.48
CA THR A 509 8.86 3.73 17.93
C THR A 509 9.85 4.07 16.83
N THR A 510 10.99 3.40 16.86
CA THR A 510 12.02 3.43 15.81
C THR A 510 12.50 1.99 15.56
N ALA A 511 13.47 1.82 14.66
CA ALA A 511 14.15 0.53 14.50
C ALA A 511 14.83 0.01 15.79
N ALA A 512 15.11 0.88 16.76
CA ALA A 512 15.69 0.50 18.06
C ALA A 512 14.63 0.05 19.09
N GLY A 513 13.35 0.01 18.71
CA GLY A 513 12.22 -0.38 19.56
C GLY A 513 11.37 0.80 20.02
N THR A 514 10.45 0.51 20.93
CA THR A 514 9.42 1.44 21.41
C THR A 514 9.76 1.97 22.80
N LYS A 515 9.59 3.28 23.01
CA LYS A 515 9.63 3.94 24.32
C LYS A 515 8.34 4.72 24.55
N GLN A 516 7.83 4.66 25.79
CA GLN A 516 6.59 5.32 26.20
C GLN A 516 6.81 6.10 27.49
N ILE A 517 6.09 7.20 27.63
CA ILE A 517 6.00 8.01 28.86
C ILE A 517 4.53 8.30 29.15
N THR A 518 4.16 8.35 30.43
CA THR A 518 2.79 8.58 30.88
C THR A 518 2.74 9.63 31.98
N SER A 519 1.77 10.55 31.93
CA SER A 519 1.51 11.51 33.02
C SER A 519 0.65 10.88 34.13
N ALA A 520 0.52 11.58 35.26
CA ALA A 520 -0.35 11.20 36.38
C ALA A 520 -1.80 11.70 36.25
N GLY A 521 -2.12 12.44 35.19
CA GLY A 521 -3.45 12.99 34.94
C GLY A 521 -3.74 13.12 33.46
N ALA A 522 -5.02 13.02 33.08
CA ALA A 522 -5.44 13.12 31.68
C ALA A 522 -5.64 14.57 31.20
N TYR A 523 -5.87 15.55 32.07
CA TYR A 523 -6.13 16.94 31.65
C TYR A 523 -7.38 17.06 30.75
N ASN A 524 -8.39 16.25 31.02
CA ASN A 524 -9.66 16.15 30.30
C ASN A 524 -10.79 16.91 31.02
N ASP A 525 -10.50 18.09 31.58
CA ASP A 525 -11.39 18.90 32.41
C ASP A 525 -12.16 19.98 31.60
N GLN A 526 -12.13 19.85 30.27
CA GLN A 526 -12.70 20.80 29.31
C GLN A 526 -12.10 22.22 29.38
N GLN A 527 -10.92 22.38 29.99
CA GLN A 527 -10.12 23.60 29.90
C GLN A 527 -9.09 23.51 28.77
N TRP A 528 -8.61 24.67 28.33
CA TRP A 528 -7.49 24.74 27.39
C TRP A 528 -6.18 24.44 28.11
N HIS A 529 -5.50 23.39 27.68
CA HIS A 529 -4.16 23.02 28.16
C HIS A 529 -3.13 23.17 27.04
N PHE A 530 -1.98 23.75 27.36
CA PHE A 530 -0.85 23.80 26.44
C PHE A 530 -0.01 22.54 26.62
N VAL A 531 0.09 21.74 25.57
CA VAL A 531 0.81 20.47 25.58
C VAL A 531 2.05 20.57 24.70
N ALA A 532 3.20 20.12 25.21
CA ALA A 532 4.44 20.05 24.46
C ALA A 532 5.10 18.67 24.60
N LEU A 533 5.42 18.04 23.46
CA LEU A 533 6.20 16.80 23.40
C LEU A 533 7.53 17.06 22.73
N GLN A 534 8.63 16.66 23.37
CA GLN A 534 9.99 16.89 22.88
C GLN A 534 10.78 15.61 22.87
N ARG A 535 11.60 15.42 21.83
CA ARG A 535 12.85 14.66 21.95
C ARG A 535 13.97 15.67 22.16
N ILE A 536 14.71 15.53 23.27
CA ILE A 536 15.81 16.42 23.66
C ILE A 536 16.95 15.60 24.27
N GLY A 537 18.12 15.60 23.62
CA GLY A 537 19.32 14.97 24.18
C GLY A 537 19.14 13.48 24.54
N GLY A 538 18.33 12.73 23.79
CA GLY A 538 18.04 11.31 24.07
C GLY A 538 16.94 11.08 25.12
N GLU A 539 16.25 12.13 25.58
CA GLU A 539 15.08 12.07 26.45
C GLU A 539 13.81 12.37 25.65
N LEU A 540 12.74 11.61 25.88
CA LEU A 540 11.38 11.98 25.50
C LEU A 540 10.72 12.68 26.70
N ARG A 541 10.22 13.89 26.48
CA ARG A 541 9.69 14.76 27.55
C ARG A 541 8.31 15.30 27.18
N LEU A 542 7.34 15.12 28.06
CA LEU A 542 5.99 15.65 27.94
C LEU A 542 5.76 16.73 28.99
N SER A 543 5.31 17.90 28.55
CA SER A 543 4.95 19.02 29.42
C SER A 543 3.52 19.46 29.19
N VAL A 544 2.83 19.85 30.28
CA VAL A 544 1.49 20.45 30.24
C VAL A 544 1.52 21.75 31.06
N ASP A 545 1.04 22.84 30.46
CA ASP A 545 0.97 24.18 31.05
C ASP A 545 2.28 24.72 31.64
N GLY A 546 3.41 24.30 31.04
CA GLY A 546 4.77 24.71 31.43
C GLY A 546 5.43 23.80 32.47
N ALA A 547 4.72 22.83 33.04
CA ALA A 547 5.30 21.83 33.93
C ALA A 547 5.65 20.55 33.15
N VAL A 548 6.80 19.94 33.44
CA VAL A 548 7.13 18.60 32.93
C VAL A 548 6.30 17.57 33.71
N VAL A 549 5.45 16.82 33.01
CA VAL A 549 4.49 15.88 33.63
C VAL A 549 4.89 14.42 33.43
N ALA A 550 5.77 14.15 32.46
CA ALA A 550 6.38 12.84 32.26
C ALA A 550 7.69 12.99 31.49
N SER A 551 8.67 12.15 31.80
CA SER A 551 9.87 12.02 30.98
C SER A 551 10.52 10.66 31.10
N GLY A 552 11.36 10.31 30.13
CA GLY A 552 12.02 9.02 30.05
C GLY A 552 12.93 8.92 28.82
N PRO A 553 13.62 7.79 28.61
CA PRO A 553 14.51 7.63 27.48
C PRO A 553 13.74 7.69 26.15
N ALA A 554 14.28 8.43 25.19
CA ALA A 554 13.85 8.40 23.80
C ALA A 554 14.32 7.09 23.13
N ALA A 555 13.50 6.52 22.24
CA ALA A 555 13.98 5.54 21.27
C ALA A 555 15.02 6.19 20.33
N ALA A 556 16.16 5.53 20.14
CA ALA A 556 17.22 6.01 19.26
C ALA A 556 16.85 5.81 17.79
N GLY A 557 17.26 6.71 16.91
CA GLY A 557 17.04 6.60 15.46
C GLY A 557 15.79 7.34 14.94
N SER A 558 15.42 7.04 13.70
CA SER A 558 14.40 7.80 12.97
C SER A 558 12.99 7.29 13.26
N VAL A 559 12.05 8.24 13.41
CA VAL A 559 10.60 7.96 13.55
C VAL A 559 9.83 8.10 12.23
N THR A 560 10.49 8.47 11.13
CA THR A 560 9.86 8.69 9.82
C THR A 560 10.48 7.84 8.69
N GLN A 561 11.35 6.89 8.99
CA GLN A 561 11.97 6.00 7.98
C GLN A 561 11.06 4.80 7.66
N THR A 562 11.23 4.16 6.50
CA THR A 562 10.62 2.87 6.09
C THR A 562 9.09 2.82 6.09
N VAL A 563 8.42 3.98 6.18
CA VAL A 563 6.96 4.11 6.22
C VAL A 563 6.55 5.27 5.33
N SER A 564 5.31 5.24 4.85
CA SER A 564 4.74 6.40 4.15
C SER A 564 4.61 7.58 5.13
N PHE A 565 4.80 8.79 4.62
CA PHE A 565 4.61 9.99 5.42
C PHE A 565 3.14 10.13 5.79
N GLN A 566 2.89 10.18 7.10
CA GLN A 566 1.59 10.48 7.68
C GLN A 566 1.81 11.44 8.84
N PHE A 567 0.98 12.47 8.93
CA PHE A 567 0.90 13.33 10.09
C PHE A 567 -0.54 13.83 10.26
N TRP A 568 -1.26 13.17 11.17
CA TRP A 568 -2.67 13.44 11.45
C TRP A 568 -2.82 14.06 12.82
N LEU A 569 -3.72 15.03 12.96
CA LEU A 569 -4.13 15.60 14.24
C LEU A 569 -5.55 15.15 14.53
N GLY A 570 -5.81 14.76 15.79
CA GLY A 570 -7.15 14.41 16.23
C GLY A 570 -7.61 12.98 15.91
N ARG A 571 -6.83 12.17 15.20
CA ARG A 571 -7.25 10.80 14.84
C ARG A 571 -6.07 9.86 14.57
N ARG A 572 -6.27 8.57 14.84
CA ARG A 572 -5.35 7.50 14.45
C ARG A 572 -5.51 7.13 12.97
N LEU A 573 -4.46 6.56 12.38
CA LEU A 573 -4.40 6.27 10.94
C LEU A 573 -5.36 5.18 10.46
N ASP A 574 -5.84 4.28 11.34
CA ASP A 574 -6.86 3.29 10.95
C ASP A 574 -8.30 3.80 11.10
N GLY A 575 -8.45 5.06 11.50
CA GLY A 575 -9.73 5.70 11.76
C GLY A 575 -10.32 5.41 13.15
N VAL A 576 -9.69 4.57 13.96
CA VAL A 576 -10.14 4.23 15.32
C VAL A 576 -9.61 5.27 16.32
N HIS A 577 -10.43 5.71 17.27
CA HIS A 577 -10.12 6.75 18.25
C HIS A 577 -9.90 8.13 17.60
N GLY A 578 -10.98 8.92 17.58
CA GLY A 578 -10.96 10.34 17.27
C GLY A 578 -10.97 11.19 18.53
N LEU A 579 -10.45 12.41 18.43
CA LEU A 579 -10.58 13.44 19.45
C LEU A 579 -11.99 14.03 19.39
N THR A 580 -12.76 13.88 20.47
CA THR A 580 -13.94 14.68 20.74
C THR A 580 -13.51 15.91 21.55
N GLY A 581 -13.19 17.00 20.84
CA GLY A 581 -12.59 18.17 21.47
C GLY A 581 -12.15 19.25 20.49
N SER A 582 -11.36 20.20 20.98
CA SER A 582 -10.86 21.32 20.19
C SER A 582 -9.33 21.44 20.26
N MET A 583 -8.72 21.89 19.17
CA MET A 583 -7.29 22.18 19.07
C MET A 583 -7.03 23.61 18.58
N ASP A 584 -5.91 24.19 18.99
CA ASP A 584 -5.46 25.52 18.57
C ASP A 584 -3.91 25.60 18.56
N GLU A 585 -3.34 26.46 17.70
CA GLU A 585 -1.92 26.80 17.61
C GLU A 585 -0.98 25.59 17.62
N VAL A 586 -1.25 24.61 16.75
CA VAL A 586 -0.40 23.41 16.61
C VAL A 586 0.88 23.77 15.88
N ARG A 587 2.03 23.35 16.42
CA ARG A 587 3.35 23.64 15.85
C ARG A 587 4.29 22.45 15.88
N LEU A 588 5.15 22.37 14.88
CA LEU A 588 6.26 21.42 14.82
C LEU A 588 7.58 22.16 14.60
N TYR A 589 8.59 21.80 15.38
CA TYR A 589 9.94 22.32 15.30
C TYR A 589 10.94 21.16 15.13
N ARG A 590 11.93 21.32 14.25
CA ARG A 590 13.03 20.37 14.06
C ARG A 590 14.19 20.56 15.04
N ARG A 591 13.87 21.03 16.25
CA ARG A 591 14.79 21.13 17.39
C ARG A 591 13.99 21.07 18.69
N ALA A 592 14.69 20.83 19.78
CA ALA A 592 14.13 21.07 21.10
C ALA A 592 14.03 22.59 21.36
N LEU A 593 12.83 23.07 21.71
CA LEU A 593 12.65 24.41 22.27
C LEU A 593 13.13 24.45 23.73
N SER A 594 13.73 25.57 24.12
CA SER A 594 14.08 25.84 25.51
C SER A 594 12.84 26.14 26.36
N PRO A 595 12.91 26.04 27.71
CA PRO A 595 11.79 26.38 28.58
C PRO A 595 11.23 27.79 28.37
N SER A 596 12.10 28.79 28.16
CA SER A 596 11.68 30.18 27.91
C SER A 596 10.99 30.34 26.55
N GLU A 597 11.40 29.59 25.54
CA GLU A 597 10.72 29.58 24.24
C GLU A 597 9.35 28.91 24.33
N LEU A 598 9.24 27.78 25.05
CA LEU A 598 7.95 27.12 25.31
C LEU A 598 6.99 28.06 26.03
N ASP A 599 7.46 28.78 27.05
CA ASP A 599 6.66 29.78 27.76
C ASP A 599 6.27 30.96 26.86
N ALA A 600 7.15 31.42 25.99
CA ALA A 600 6.82 32.48 25.03
C ALA A 600 5.73 32.03 24.04
N VAL A 601 5.79 30.79 23.54
CA VAL A 601 4.75 30.20 22.69
C VAL A 601 3.44 30.08 23.47
N ARG A 602 3.48 29.53 24.68
CA ARG A 602 2.30 29.32 25.53
C ARG A 602 1.63 30.64 25.94
N VAL A 603 2.37 31.58 26.49
CA VAL A 603 1.78 32.78 27.14
C VAL A 603 1.45 33.87 26.12
N ALA A 604 2.33 34.08 25.13
CA ALA A 604 2.26 35.23 24.22
C ALA A 604 2.02 34.83 22.76
N ASN A 605 1.80 33.55 22.46
CA ASN A 605 1.68 33.02 21.11
C ASN A 605 2.90 33.38 20.22
N ALA A 606 4.08 33.52 20.83
CA ALA A 606 5.25 34.13 20.18
C ALA A 606 5.66 33.37 18.90
N PRO A 607 5.99 34.07 17.80
CA PRO A 607 6.32 33.44 16.52
C PRO A 607 7.79 33.01 16.48
N ILE A 608 8.17 32.02 17.28
CA ILE A 608 9.50 31.40 17.17
C ILE A 608 9.60 30.73 15.79
N ARG A 609 10.44 31.28 14.90
CA ARG A 609 10.57 30.83 13.49
C ARG A 609 11.72 29.86 13.27
N ASP A 610 12.73 29.93 14.12
CA ASP A 610 13.91 29.07 13.97
C ASP A 610 13.51 27.60 14.07
N ALA A 611 13.90 26.82 13.05
CA ALA A 611 13.56 25.41 12.86
C ALA A 611 12.05 25.07 12.86
N LEU A 612 11.15 26.06 12.70
CA LEU A 612 9.71 25.83 12.56
C LEU A 612 9.41 25.14 11.21
N SER A 613 8.64 24.05 11.25
CA SER A 613 8.24 23.28 10.06
C SER A 613 6.73 23.22 9.84
N LEU A 614 5.92 23.53 10.85
CA LEU A 614 4.48 23.61 10.74
C LEU A 614 3.95 24.60 11.79
N ARG A 615 2.99 25.45 11.41
CA ARG A 615 2.16 26.21 12.36
C ARG A 615 0.73 26.34 11.84
N LEU A 616 -0.21 25.72 12.54
CA LEU A 616 -1.64 25.75 12.25
C LEU A 616 -2.37 26.55 13.35
N PRO A 617 -2.82 27.79 13.06
CA PRO A 617 -3.59 28.61 14.00
C PRO A 617 -5.10 28.33 13.97
N PHE A 618 -5.59 27.64 12.92
CA PHE A 618 -6.99 27.28 12.64
C PHE A 618 -7.99 28.38 12.29
#